data_AF-A0A535DAW3-F1
#
_entry.id   AF-A0A535DAW3-F1
#
_cell.length_a   1.000
_cell.length_b   1.000
_cell.length_c   1.000
_cell.angle_alpha   90.00
_cell.angle_beta   90.00
_cell.angle_gamma   90.00
#
_symmetry.space_group_name_H-M   'P 1'
#
loop_
_entity.id
_entity.type
_entity.pdbx_description
1 polymer ?
#
loop_
_entity_poly.entity_id
_entity_poly.type
_entity_poly.pdbx_seq_one_letter_code
_entity_poly.pdbx_strand_id
1 'polypeptide(L)'
;MREPRRPNIAATAFFAGLALIIVQSLATATLGVALPRELTVLSAIIFIALPWFELQLVAAHATVDRRIQVAGLVGFAASAVAIALLLLVSPVPTGVGIAAGVLIIGYFFGAGSYSAYALLREARSRSGPSHQRVRAGAVGAFLLGAALLAALLRPINADLADITTRLIALASALAFVAAFAPPSLLRRAWSEPVTRSLVRRGEAIVAERDLATMLNELEAMAADTLGATAASVAIVGGDPRWPADPSPLQRAARTAITHGPSVSADGRTFATAIEIGGEPLGAIAVELGRRPLFVDATVDVLGLVAQQSSVILTATLAIAELRVRNRELEAASEAATAATRAKSEFLANMSHELRTPLNSILGFSDLLGSQLASSLSERQTHFLKNIHDAGEHLLRLINDVLDLSKVEARRIELHRETIDVDALLAPVRQTALGEAGRRTLHFDADVAPGLAVNVDPLRIRQILLNLISNAAKFTPSGGTISLRASVKDETLELEVADTGIGIPADKVSRVFGTFERFHEGHYEAQGTGLGLALTKQLVELHGGTIDFVTAEGRGTRFTIHLPQVVVPLTDDRVLI
;
A
#
# COMPACT_ATOMS: atom_id res chain seq x y z
N MET A 1 37.08 1.07 5.18
CA MET A 1 38.22 1.29 6.11
C MET A 1 38.03 2.67 6.74
N ARG A 2 37.98 2.76 8.08
CA ARG A 2 37.81 4.04 8.80
C ARG A 2 39.15 4.79 8.78
N GLU A 3 39.28 5.83 7.96
CA GLU A 3 40.42 6.75 8.10
C GLU A 3 40.45 7.35 9.52
N PRO A 4 41.64 7.56 10.10
CA PRO A 4 41.75 8.11 11.44
C PRO A 4 41.22 9.54 11.42
N ARG A 5 40.11 9.77 12.14
CA ARG A 5 39.60 11.09 12.51
C ARG A 5 40.81 11.89 13.01
N ARG A 6 41.33 12.85 12.25
CA ARG A 6 42.29 13.81 12.79
C ARG A 6 41.62 14.43 14.02
N PRO A 7 42.13 14.17 15.24
CA PRO A 7 41.47 14.66 16.44
C PRO A 7 41.45 16.18 16.33
N ASN A 8 40.30 16.78 16.64
CA ASN A 8 40.23 18.22 16.79
C ASN A 8 41.08 18.55 18.03
N ILE A 9 42.33 18.95 17.78
CA ILE A 9 43.35 19.17 18.82
C ILE A 9 42.81 20.18 19.85
N ALA A 10 42.07 21.20 19.40
CA ALA A 10 41.45 22.18 20.28
C ALA A 10 40.36 21.58 21.20
N ALA A 11 39.48 20.72 20.66
CA ALA A 11 38.47 20.04 21.48
C ALA A 11 39.12 19.12 22.51
N THR A 12 40.14 18.37 22.08
CA THR A 12 40.88 17.44 22.94
C THR A 12 41.58 18.20 24.05
N ALA A 13 42.29 19.30 23.72
CA ALA A 13 42.98 20.14 24.69
C ALA A 13 42.01 20.79 25.69
N PHE A 14 40.87 21.31 25.22
CA PHE A 14 39.85 21.93 26.08
C PHE A 14 39.27 20.92 27.08
N PHE A 15 38.75 19.79 26.61
CA PHE A 15 38.12 18.81 27.49
C PHE A 15 39.13 18.05 28.36
N ALA A 16 40.34 17.77 27.86
CA ALA A 16 41.39 17.19 28.68
C ALA A 16 41.84 18.14 29.80
N GLY A 17 41.98 19.43 29.50
CA GLY A 17 42.28 20.46 30.50
C GLY A 17 41.19 20.53 31.56
N LEU A 18 39.92 20.56 31.15
CA LEU A 18 38.77 20.59 32.05
C LEU A 18 38.71 19.34 32.94
N ALA A 19 38.89 18.16 32.34
CA ALA A 19 38.89 16.89 33.05
C ALA A 19 40.03 16.81 34.08
N LEU A 20 41.24 17.25 33.71
CA LEU A 20 42.39 17.27 34.62
C LEU A 20 42.11 18.16 35.84
N ILE A 21 41.55 19.35 35.63
CA ILE A 21 41.19 20.29 36.72
C ILE A 21 40.14 19.67 37.65
N ILE A 22 39.12 19.01 37.08
CA ILE A 22 38.07 18.35 37.86
C ILE A 22 38.63 17.18 38.68
N VAL A 23 39.42 16.30 38.05
CA VAL A 23 40.04 15.14 38.70
C VAL A 23 40.95 15.59 39.84
N GLN A 24 41.75 16.62 39.61
CA GLN A 24 42.62 17.18 40.62
C GLN A 24 41.85 17.81 41.79
N SER A 25 40.81 18.58 41.50
CA SER A 25 39.93 19.15 42.52
C SER A 25 39.31 18.05 43.40
N LEU A 26 38.82 16.98 42.76
CA LEU A 26 38.24 15.82 43.45
C LEU A 26 39.29 15.05 44.27
N ALA A 27 40.49 14.84 43.74
CA ALA A 27 41.59 14.16 44.42
C ALA A 27 42.03 14.93 45.67
N THR A 28 42.15 16.26 45.56
CA THR A 28 42.51 17.12 46.70
C THR A 28 41.43 17.07 47.78
N ALA A 29 40.15 17.08 47.38
CA ALA A 29 39.02 17.01 48.31
C ALA A 29 38.86 15.64 49.00
N THR A 30 39.19 14.54 48.32
CA THR A 30 39.01 13.17 48.83
C THR A 30 40.21 12.68 49.64
N LEU A 31 41.43 12.98 49.19
CA LEU A 31 42.66 12.52 49.85
C LEU A 31 43.12 13.47 50.96
N GLY A 32 42.64 14.71 50.99
CA GLY A 32 43.06 15.73 51.97
C GLY A 32 44.53 16.14 51.84
N VAL A 33 45.21 15.75 50.75
CA VAL A 33 46.62 16.05 50.50
C VAL A 33 46.74 17.29 49.63
N ALA A 34 47.48 18.29 50.10
CA ALA A 34 47.84 19.45 49.29
C ALA A 34 48.77 19.04 48.14
N LEU A 35 48.49 19.53 46.94
CA LEU A 35 49.31 19.23 45.78
C LEU A 35 50.72 19.83 45.91
N PRO A 36 51.75 19.16 45.37
CA PRO A 36 53.05 19.75 45.11
C PRO A 36 52.93 21.10 44.41
N ARG A 37 53.85 22.02 44.70
CA ARG A 37 53.82 23.39 44.17
C ARG A 37 53.83 23.37 42.63
N GLU A 38 54.59 22.47 42.05
CA GLU A 38 54.75 22.29 40.60
C GLU A 38 53.42 21.92 39.93
N LEU A 39 52.68 20.98 40.53
CA LEU A 39 51.36 20.58 40.04
C LEU A 39 50.33 21.70 40.20
N THR A 40 50.39 22.46 41.30
CA THR A 40 49.50 23.61 41.52
C THR A 40 49.72 24.69 40.45
N VAL A 41 50.98 24.99 40.10
CA VAL A 41 51.32 25.94 39.03
C VAL A 41 50.84 25.42 37.67
N LEU A 42 51.10 24.15 37.36
CA LEU A 42 50.67 23.54 36.10
C LEU A 42 49.15 23.64 35.92
N SER A 43 48.37 23.37 36.97
CA SER A 43 46.91 23.41 36.90
C SER A 43 46.36 24.82 36.81
N ALA A 44 47.02 25.79 37.44
CA ALA A 44 46.71 27.20 37.26
C ALA A 44 46.95 27.63 35.80
N ILE A 45 48.07 27.21 35.18
CA ILE A 45 48.35 27.50 33.77
C ILE A 45 47.29 26.85 32.85
N ILE A 46 46.95 25.58 33.09
CA ILE A 46 45.93 24.87 32.30
C ILE A 46 44.55 25.53 32.47
N PHE A 47 44.20 25.96 33.68
CA PHE A 47 42.96 26.68 33.95
C PHE A 47 42.89 27.99 33.16
N ILE A 48 43.96 28.80 33.18
CA ILE A 48 44.03 30.04 32.41
C ILE A 48 43.99 29.78 30.90
N ALA A 49 44.48 28.63 30.44
CA ALA A 49 44.42 28.27 29.03
C ALA A 49 43.01 27.86 28.55
N LEU A 50 42.07 27.56 29.46
CA LEU A 50 40.73 27.07 29.08
C LEU A 50 39.97 28.02 28.14
N PRO A 51 39.82 29.34 28.42
CA PRO A 51 39.06 30.22 27.55
C PRO A 51 39.72 30.39 26.17
N TRP A 52 41.05 30.26 26.10
CA TRP A 52 41.78 30.23 24.83
C TRP A 52 41.46 28.96 24.04
N PHE A 53 41.53 27.80 24.67
CA PHE A 53 41.16 26.53 24.03
C PHE A 53 39.69 26.50 23.60
N GLU A 54 38.81 27.09 24.40
CA GLU A 54 37.40 27.27 24.04
C GLU A 54 37.23 28.14 22.79
N LEU A 55 37.90 29.30 22.76
CA LEU A 55 37.86 30.19 21.59
C LEU A 55 38.42 29.50 20.33
N GLN A 56 39.46 28.69 20.47
CA GLN A 56 40.03 27.91 19.37
C GLN A 56 39.11 26.77 18.91
N LEU A 57 38.42 26.12 19.85
CA LEU A 57 37.39 25.15 19.53
C LEU A 57 36.28 25.82 18.69
N VAL A 58 35.83 27.01 19.07
CA VAL A 58 34.81 27.75 18.29
C VAL A 58 35.36 28.22 16.94
N ALA A 59 36.58 28.75 16.89
CA ALA A 59 37.21 29.23 15.65
C ALA A 59 37.42 28.14 14.59
N ALA A 60 37.56 26.88 15.02
CA ALA A 60 37.65 25.74 14.10
C ALA A 60 36.33 25.44 13.36
N HIS A 61 35.18 25.93 13.86
CA HIS A 61 33.85 25.53 13.40
C HIS A 61 32.86 26.68 13.17
N ALA A 62 33.20 27.91 13.57
CA ALA A 62 32.42 29.13 13.40
C ALA A 62 33.32 30.30 12.95
N THR A 63 32.72 31.37 12.41
CA THR A 63 33.49 32.58 12.07
C THR A 63 33.87 33.36 13.32
N VAL A 64 35.16 33.37 13.64
CA VAL A 64 35.74 34.20 14.70
C VAL A 64 36.62 35.27 14.06
N ASP A 65 36.43 36.53 14.46
CA ASP A 65 37.25 37.63 13.98
C ASP A 65 38.70 37.47 14.44
N ARG A 66 39.67 37.69 13.54
CA ARG A 66 41.11 37.62 13.84
C ARG A 66 41.48 38.54 15.01
N ARG A 67 40.83 39.70 15.15
CA ARG A 67 41.06 40.62 16.27
C ARG A 67 40.74 39.98 17.62
N ILE A 68 39.68 39.18 17.66
CA ILE A 68 39.25 38.48 18.89
C ILE A 68 40.18 37.31 19.19
N GLN A 69 40.70 36.60 18.19
CA GLN A 69 41.75 35.61 18.42
C GLN A 69 43.02 36.24 18.98
N VAL A 70 43.45 37.39 18.45
CA VAL A 70 44.61 38.11 19.00
C VAL A 70 44.32 38.59 20.43
N ALA A 71 43.15 39.17 20.68
CA ALA A 71 42.74 39.59 22.01
C ALA A 71 42.68 38.42 23.01
N GLY A 72 42.20 37.25 22.58
CA GLY A 72 42.18 36.04 23.39
C GLY A 72 43.59 35.53 23.75
N LEU A 73 44.53 35.59 22.81
CA LEU A 73 45.93 35.22 23.05
C LEU A 73 46.61 36.20 24.01
N VAL A 74 46.39 37.50 23.82
CA VAL A 74 46.91 38.54 24.70
C VAL A 74 46.31 38.40 26.11
N GLY A 75 45.01 38.15 26.22
CA GLY A 75 44.34 37.90 27.49
C GLY A 75 44.87 36.66 28.21
N PHE A 76 45.13 35.58 27.47
CA PHE A 76 45.79 34.37 28.00
C PHE A 76 47.18 34.70 28.56
N ALA A 77 48.05 35.34 27.76
CA ALA A 77 49.40 35.68 28.17
C ALA A 77 49.41 36.63 29.39
N ALA A 78 48.56 37.65 29.39
CA ALA A 78 48.44 38.59 30.50
C ALA A 78 47.94 37.92 31.78
N SER A 79 46.94 37.03 31.68
CA SER A 79 46.41 36.27 32.82
C SER A 79 47.44 35.28 33.38
N ALA A 80 48.23 34.65 32.51
CA ALA A 80 49.32 33.74 32.90
C ALA A 80 50.41 34.49 33.67
N VAL A 81 50.82 35.67 33.19
CA VAL A 81 51.77 36.55 33.89
C VAL A 81 51.19 37.00 35.24
N ALA A 82 49.92 37.40 35.28
CA ALA A 82 49.27 37.83 36.52
C ALA A 82 49.27 36.71 37.57
N ILE A 83 48.91 35.47 37.20
CA ILE A 83 48.96 34.33 38.13
C ILE A 83 50.39 33.97 38.54
N ALA A 84 51.35 34.00 37.62
CA ALA A 84 52.76 33.76 37.98
C ALA A 84 53.24 34.80 39.01
N LEU A 85 52.89 36.06 38.83
CA LEU A 85 53.25 37.15 39.74
C LEU A 85 52.60 36.98 41.12
N LEU A 86 51.32 36.56 41.17
CA LEU A 86 50.63 36.21 42.43
C LEU A 86 51.27 35.03 43.16
N LEU A 87 51.86 34.06 42.44
CA LEU A 87 52.50 32.87 43.01
C LEU A 87 53.96 33.09 43.44
N LEU A 88 54.61 34.13 42.91
CA LEU A 88 56.03 34.44 43.15
C LEU A 88 56.23 35.54 44.20
N VAL A 89 55.28 36.46 44.35
CA VAL A 89 55.37 37.59 45.30
C VAL A 89 54.61 37.26 46.59
N SER A 90 55.27 37.39 47.75
CA SER A 90 54.62 37.22 49.06
C SER A 90 55.23 38.19 50.08
N PRO A 91 54.44 39.08 50.72
CA PRO A 91 52.99 39.28 50.56
C PRO A 91 52.63 40.02 49.26
N VAL A 92 51.50 39.68 48.65
CA VAL A 92 50.98 40.36 47.45
C VAL A 92 50.34 41.70 47.86
N PRO A 93 50.70 42.84 47.24
CA PRO A 93 50.01 44.11 47.47
C PRO A 93 48.53 44.02 47.06
N THR A 94 47.61 44.52 47.90
CA THR A 94 46.16 44.41 47.69
C THR A 94 45.72 44.92 46.31
N GLY A 95 46.27 46.05 45.85
CA GLY A 95 45.96 46.61 44.52
C GLY A 95 46.36 45.69 43.36
N VAL A 96 47.49 44.99 43.48
CA VAL A 96 47.97 44.03 42.47
C VAL A 96 47.05 42.80 42.43
N GLY A 97 46.62 42.32 43.60
CA GLY A 97 45.67 41.21 43.71
C GLY A 97 44.31 41.52 43.05
N ILE A 98 43.75 42.70 43.31
CA ILE A 98 42.49 43.13 42.71
C ILE A 98 42.62 43.28 41.18
N ALA A 99 43.70 43.93 40.71
CA ALA A 99 43.94 44.11 39.28
C ALA A 99 44.08 42.77 38.54
N ALA A 100 44.82 41.81 39.11
CA ALA A 100 44.95 40.46 38.55
C ALA A 100 43.60 39.72 38.51
N GLY A 101 42.80 39.82 39.57
CA GLY A 101 41.45 39.22 39.63
C GLY A 101 40.51 39.79 38.56
N VAL A 102 40.46 41.11 38.40
CA VAL A 102 39.64 41.79 37.38
C VAL A 102 40.08 41.38 35.96
N LEU A 103 41.38 41.30 35.71
CA LEU A 103 41.93 40.87 34.42
C LEU A 103 41.48 39.44 34.08
N ILE A 104 41.64 38.49 35.02
CA ILE A 104 41.31 37.08 34.82
C ILE A 104 39.80 36.91 34.62
N ILE A 105 38.98 37.53 35.47
CA ILE A 105 37.52 37.46 35.35
C ILE A 105 37.06 38.07 34.02
N GLY A 106 37.59 39.23 33.64
CA GLY A 106 37.29 39.88 32.36
C GLY A 106 37.69 39.04 31.15
N TYR A 107 38.86 38.37 31.21
CA TYR A 107 39.33 37.47 30.17
C TYR A 107 38.39 36.25 30.00
N PHE A 108 38.06 35.56 31.10
CA PHE A 108 37.16 34.39 31.06
C PHE A 108 35.76 34.78 30.60
N PHE A 109 35.19 35.83 31.18
CA PHE A 109 33.84 36.25 30.83
C PHE A 109 33.76 36.77 29.39
N GLY A 110 34.76 37.55 28.95
CA GLY A 110 34.83 38.05 27.57
C GLY A 110 34.97 36.94 26.54
N ALA A 111 35.89 35.99 26.77
CA ALA A 111 36.10 34.85 25.87
C ALA A 111 34.88 33.91 25.84
N GLY A 112 34.28 33.58 26.99
CA GLY A 112 33.09 32.75 27.07
C GLY A 112 31.85 33.41 26.44
N SER A 113 31.65 34.71 26.67
CA SER A 113 30.55 35.48 26.07
C SER A 113 30.69 35.58 24.54
N TYR A 114 31.90 35.81 24.04
CA TYR A 114 32.14 35.83 22.60
C TYR A 114 31.96 34.44 21.97
N SER A 115 32.48 33.39 22.61
CA SER A 115 32.32 32.00 22.16
C SER A 115 30.85 31.62 22.07
N ALA A 116 30.05 31.98 23.08
CA ALA A 116 28.61 31.81 23.07
C ALA A 116 27.93 32.60 21.95
N TYR A 117 28.30 33.87 21.75
CA TYR A 117 27.78 34.69 20.65
C TYR A 117 28.09 34.08 19.28
N ALA A 118 29.33 33.66 19.05
CA ALA A 118 29.77 33.05 17.79
C ALA A 118 29.02 31.73 17.52
N LEU A 119 28.86 30.88 18.53
CA LEU A 119 28.06 29.66 18.42
C LEU A 119 26.59 29.95 18.16
N LEU A 120 25.97 30.92 18.84
CA LEU A 120 24.57 31.31 18.59
C LEU A 120 24.37 31.89 17.19
N ARG A 121 25.33 32.67 16.68
CA ARG A 121 25.31 33.17 15.30
C ARG A 121 25.36 32.03 14.30
N GLU A 122 26.25 31.05 14.53
CA GLU A 122 26.37 29.84 13.71
C GLU A 122 25.15 28.91 13.86
N ALA A 123 24.46 28.94 14.99
CA ALA A 123 23.25 28.15 15.20
C ALA A 123 22.12 28.59 14.25
N ARG A 124 22.05 29.87 13.87
CA ARG A 124 20.97 30.42 13.01
C ARG A 124 20.96 29.87 11.59
N SER A 125 22.10 29.41 11.08
CA SER A 125 22.19 28.79 9.75
C SER A 125 21.93 27.28 9.79
N ARG A 126 21.64 26.72 10.97
CA ARG A 126 21.45 25.29 11.18
C ARG A 126 20.03 25.00 11.61
N SER A 127 19.57 23.81 11.30
CA SER A 127 18.24 23.29 11.62
C SER A 127 18.36 22.04 12.50
N GLY A 128 17.25 21.63 13.11
CA GLY A 128 17.10 20.32 13.75
C GLY A 128 18.04 20.05 14.93
N PRO A 129 18.55 18.80 15.07
CA PRO A 129 19.44 18.40 16.16
C PRO A 129 20.73 19.23 16.24
N SER A 130 21.32 19.56 15.10
CA SER A 130 22.55 20.37 15.03
C SER A 130 22.34 21.77 15.62
N HIS A 131 21.19 22.40 15.35
CA HIS A 131 20.83 23.69 15.93
C HIS A 131 20.80 23.64 17.47
N GLN A 132 20.12 22.64 18.03
CA GLN A 132 19.98 22.50 19.48
C GLN A 132 21.30 22.17 20.18
N ARG A 133 22.13 21.32 19.58
CA ARG A 133 23.47 21.01 20.09
C ARG A 133 24.39 22.23 20.12
N VAL A 134 24.37 23.06 19.07
CA VAL A 134 25.17 24.30 19.03
C VAL A 134 24.67 25.29 20.09
N ARG A 135 23.35 25.41 20.29
CA ARG A 135 22.79 26.25 21.38
C ARG A 135 23.19 25.75 22.76
N ALA A 136 23.14 24.45 23.01
CA ALA A 136 23.60 23.86 24.26
C ALA A 136 25.10 24.15 24.48
N GLY A 137 25.93 24.04 23.43
CA GLY A 137 27.35 24.40 23.48
C GLY A 137 27.57 25.88 23.80
N ALA A 138 26.76 26.78 23.21
CA ALA A 138 26.81 28.21 23.49
C ALA A 138 26.44 28.54 24.94
N VAL A 139 25.43 27.85 25.50
CA VAL A 139 25.07 27.98 26.92
C VAL A 139 26.21 27.48 27.81
N GLY A 140 26.82 26.33 27.47
CA GLY A 140 27.98 25.79 28.17
C GLY A 140 29.15 26.77 28.22
N ALA A 141 29.50 27.33 27.06
CA ALA A 141 30.54 28.36 26.87
C ALA A 141 30.29 29.61 27.73
N PHE A 142 29.08 30.18 27.64
CA PHE A 142 28.71 31.37 28.41
C PHE A 142 28.78 31.12 29.92
N LEU A 143 28.20 30.01 30.39
CA LEU A 143 28.18 29.67 31.81
C LEU A 143 29.58 29.38 32.34
N LEU A 144 30.45 28.76 31.55
CA LEU A 144 31.85 28.52 31.95
C LEU A 144 32.59 29.85 32.18
N GLY A 145 32.45 30.79 31.25
CA GLY A 145 33.01 32.14 31.40
C GLY A 145 32.38 32.93 32.56
N ALA A 146 31.08 32.75 32.81
CA ALA A 146 30.35 33.43 33.88
C ALA A 146 30.62 32.84 35.28
N ALA A 147 31.11 31.60 35.38
CA ALA A 147 31.36 30.93 36.67
C ALA A 147 32.32 31.73 37.57
N LEU A 148 33.30 32.43 36.98
CA LEU A 148 34.23 33.29 37.70
C LEU A 148 33.63 34.62 38.16
N LEU A 149 32.55 35.11 37.55
CA LEU A 149 31.86 36.30 38.03
C LEU A 149 31.23 36.07 39.41
N ALA A 150 30.77 34.85 39.69
CA ALA A 150 30.22 34.51 41.00
C ALA A 150 31.26 34.63 42.12
N ALA A 151 32.57 34.56 41.82
CA ALA A 151 33.63 34.82 42.79
C ALA A 151 33.64 36.27 43.30
N LEU A 152 33.04 37.22 42.57
CA LEU A 152 32.88 38.62 43.02
C LEU A 152 31.92 38.75 44.21
N LEU A 153 31.09 37.75 44.49
CA LEU A 153 30.21 37.72 45.66
C LEU A 153 30.97 37.36 46.95
N ARG A 154 32.18 36.81 46.85
CA ARG A 154 32.93 36.27 47.99
C ARG A 154 33.19 37.30 49.11
N PRO A 155 33.46 38.60 48.83
CA PRO A 155 33.57 39.62 49.88
C PRO A 155 32.26 39.90 50.63
N ILE A 156 31.11 39.61 50.02
CA ILE A 156 29.78 39.80 50.61
C ILE A 156 29.40 38.55 51.40
N ASN A 157 29.50 37.37 50.77
CA ASN A 157 29.19 36.08 51.37
C ASN A 157 29.98 34.97 50.65
N ALA A 158 30.93 34.38 51.35
CA ALA A 158 31.82 33.35 50.80
C ALA A 158 31.07 32.06 50.44
N ASP A 159 30.15 31.60 51.30
CA ASP A 159 29.37 30.38 51.06
C ASP A 159 28.45 30.54 49.84
N LEU A 160 27.79 31.69 49.73
CA LEU A 160 26.94 32.00 48.59
C LEU A 160 27.74 32.03 47.28
N ALA A 161 28.93 32.63 47.29
CA ALA A 161 29.82 32.68 46.14
C ALA A 161 30.22 31.26 45.69
N ASP A 162 30.65 30.42 46.63
CA ASP A 162 31.10 29.06 46.35
C ASP A 162 29.94 28.18 45.84
N ILE A 163 28.74 28.27 46.43
CA ILE A 163 27.55 27.55 45.96
C ILE A 163 27.18 28.01 44.55
N THR A 164 27.16 29.32 44.30
CA THR A 164 26.78 29.90 43.00
C THR A 164 27.77 29.48 41.91
N THR A 165 29.08 29.55 42.16
CA THR A 165 30.10 29.08 41.22
C THR A 165 29.94 27.59 40.91
N ARG A 166 29.68 26.74 41.91
CA ARG A 166 29.46 25.29 41.69
C ARG A 166 28.21 25.00 40.87
N LEU A 167 27.11 25.70 41.14
CA LEU A 167 25.86 25.55 40.38
C LEU A 167 26.03 25.98 38.92
N ILE A 168 26.69 27.11 38.67
CA ILE A 168 26.98 27.59 37.30
C ILE A 168 27.91 26.61 36.58
N ALA A 169 28.96 26.11 37.24
CA ALA A 169 29.88 25.14 36.67
C ALA A 169 29.17 23.82 36.33
N LEU A 170 28.28 23.33 37.21
CA LEU A 170 27.46 22.15 36.96
C LEU A 170 26.52 22.35 35.77
N ALA A 171 25.84 23.49 35.69
CA ALA A 171 24.98 23.84 34.57
C ALA A 171 25.76 23.94 33.24
N SER A 172 26.96 24.51 33.26
CA SER A 172 27.88 24.53 32.11
C SER A 172 28.26 23.12 31.67
N ALA A 173 28.64 22.25 32.61
CA ALA A 173 29.01 20.86 32.33
C ALA A 173 27.83 20.09 31.71
N LEU A 174 26.62 20.22 32.28
CA LEU A 174 25.41 19.60 31.72
C LEU A 174 25.08 20.12 30.32
N ALA A 175 25.28 21.41 30.06
CA ALA A 175 25.10 22.00 28.73
C ALA A 175 26.11 21.46 27.71
N PHE A 176 27.38 21.27 28.10
CA PHE A 176 28.38 20.62 27.25
C PHE A 176 28.06 19.14 27.02
N VAL A 177 27.57 18.40 28.02
CA VAL A 177 27.09 17.02 27.83
C VAL A 177 25.93 17.00 26.83
N ALA A 178 24.94 17.89 26.98
CA ALA A 178 23.84 17.99 26.03
C ALA A 178 24.31 18.36 24.61
N ALA A 179 25.39 19.14 24.47
CA ALA A 179 25.96 19.51 23.17
C ALA A 179 26.76 18.38 22.51
N PHE A 180 27.65 17.71 23.24
CA PHE A 180 28.63 16.76 22.68
C PHE A 180 28.23 15.29 22.84
N ALA A 181 27.44 14.95 23.86
CA ALA A 181 26.98 13.60 24.15
C ALA A 181 25.51 13.60 24.63
N PRO A 182 24.55 14.08 23.81
CA PRO A 182 23.16 14.19 24.24
C PRO A 182 22.57 12.82 24.61
N PRO A 183 21.86 12.70 25.75
CA PRO A 183 21.11 11.51 26.09
C PRO A 183 20.06 11.18 25.03
N SER A 184 19.64 9.91 24.97
CA SER A 184 18.69 9.40 23.97
C SER A 184 17.38 10.19 23.90
N LEU A 185 16.86 10.63 25.04
CA LEU A 185 15.64 11.44 25.13
C LEU A 185 15.80 12.80 24.41
N LEU A 186 16.92 13.50 24.63
CA LEU A 186 17.19 14.76 23.95
C LEU A 186 17.41 14.56 22.45
N ARG A 187 18.14 13.51 22.04
CA ARG A 187 18.30 13.19 20.62
C ARG A 187 16.95 13.02 19.92
N ARG A 188 16.03 12.26 20.53
CA ARG A 188 14.67 12.05 20.00
C ARG A 188 13.86 13.35 19.95
N ALA A 189 13.85 14.11 21.05
CA ALA A 189 13.11 15.37 21.13
C ALA A 189 13.60 16.41 20.11
N TRP A 190 14.91 16.44 19.84
CA TRP A 190 15.49 17.37 18.88
C TRP A 190 15.38 16.93 17.42
N SER A 191 15.25 15.62 17.14
CA SER A 191 15.01 15.10 15.79
C SER A 191 13.55 15.17 15.37
N GLU A 192 12.60 15.10 16.31
CA GLU A 192 11.17 15.04 16.04
C GLU A 192 10.62 16.16 15.11
N PRO A 193 10.98 17.46 15.29
CA PRO A 193 10.51 18.50 14.39
C PRO A 193 10.97 18.30 12.94
N VAL A 194 12.20 17.78 12.75
CA VAL A 194 12.74 17.47 11.43
C VAL A 194 11.97 16.31 10.82
N THR A 195 11.76 15.23 11.57
CA THR A 195 10.99 14.08 11.09
C THR A 195 9.58 14.49 10.65
N ARG A 196 8.86 15.28 11.46
CA ARG A 196 7.51 15.77 11.10
C ARG A 196 7.54 16.67 9.86
N SER A 197 8.55 17.53 9.72
CA SER A 197 8.70 18.38 8.54
C SER A 197 8.97 17.55 7.28
N LEU A 198 9.80 16.52 7.37
CA LEU A 198 10.12 15.64 6.24
C LEU A 198 8.88 14.87 5.78
N VAL A 199 8.07 14.34 6.70
CA VAL A 199 6.82 13.66 6.35
C VAL A 199 5.87 14.60 5.60
N ARG A 200 5.64 15.80 6.13
CA ARG A 200 4.74 16.78 5.48
C ARG A 200 5.23 17.21 4.10
N ARG A 201 6.54 17.41 3.92
CA ARG A 201 7.12 17.73 2.60
C ARG A 201 7.01 16.52 1.66
N GLY A 202 7.26 15.32 2.18
CA GLY A 202 7.17 14.08 1.42
C GLY A 202 5.78 13.82 0.84
N GLU A 203 4.71 14.12 1.58
CA GLU A 203 3.33 14.02 1.08
C GLU A 203 3.10 14.86 -0.18
N ALA A 204 3.66 16.08 -0.23
CA ALA A 204 3.57 16.95 -1.40
C ALA A 204 4.36 16.39 -2.60
N ILE A 205 5.52 15.78 -2.34
CA ILE A 205 6.38 15.19 -3.38
C ILE A 205 5.74 13.94 -4.00
N VAL A 206 5.06 13.11 -3.20
CA VAL A 206 4.34 11.91 -3.71
C VAL A 206 3.19 12.27 -4.65
N ALA A 207 2.64 13.49 -4.54
CA ALA A 207 1.62 13.96 -5.47
C ALA A 207 2.17 14.22 -6.89
N GLU A 208 3.48 14.45 -7.01
CA GLU A 208 4.16 14.72 -8.27
C GLU A 208 4.25 13.45 -9.12
N ARG A 209 4.01 13.56 -10.43
CA ARG A 209 3.89 12.38 -11.30
C ARG A 209 5.13 12.12 -12.15
N ASP A 210 6.02 13.09 -12.25
CA ASP A 210 7.26 12.99 -13.02
C ASP A 210 8.46 12.63 -12.14
N LEU A 211 9.23 11.61 -12.56
CA LEU A 211 10.39 11.10 -11.83
C LEU A 211 11.49 12.16 -11.70
N ALA A 212 11.75 12.95 -12.76
CA ALA A 212 12.81 13.95 -12.74
C ALA A 212 12.47 15.11 -11.79
N THR A 213 11.23 15.59 -11.84
CA THR A 213 10.72 16.63 -10.94
C THR A 213 10.73 16.17 -9.49
N MET A 214 10.26 14.94 -9.21
CA MET A 214 10.32 14.34 -7.88
C MET A 214 11.76 14.26 -7.35
N LEU A 215 12.72 13.86 -8.17
CA LEU A 215 14.12 13.78 -7.75
C LEU A 215 14.71 15.16 -7.42
N ASN A 216 14.36 16.19 -8.19
CA ASN A 216 14.77 17.56 -7.89
C ASN A 216 14.16 18.05 -6.55
N GLU A 217 12.90 17.70 -6.27
CA GLU A 217 12.25 18.02 -5.00
C GLU A 217 12.89 17.27 -3.80
N LEU A 218 13.30 16.01 -4.00
CA LEU A 218 14.06 15.28 -2.97
C LEU A 218 15.43 15.91 -2.71
N GLU A 219 16.12 16.37 -3.76
CA GLU A 219 17.37 17.11 -3.65
C GLU A 219 17.17 18.44 -2.91
N ALA A 220 16.14 19.21 -3.26
CA ALA A 220 15.79 20.46 -2.59
C ALA A 220 15.44 20.22 -1.10
N MET A 221 14.63 19.21 -0.81
CA MET A 221 14.28 18.81 0.55
C MET A 221 15.52 18.48 1.39
N ALA A 222 16.48 17.75 0.82
CA ALA A 222 17.73 17.40 1.49
C ALA A 222 18.62 18.63 1.70
N ALA A 223 18.78 19.47 0.67
CA ALA A 223 19.57 20.69 0.76
C ALA A 223 19.02 21.64 1.84
N ASP A 224 17.71 21.89 1.84
CA ASP A 224 17.03 22.71 2.84
C ASP A 224 17.17 22.15 4.25
N THR A 225 16.95 20.84 4.41
CA THR A 225 16.93 20.20 5.72
C THR A 225 18.31 20.25 6.37
N LEU A 226 19.39 20.09 5.59
CA LEU A 226 20.76 20.08 6.09
C LEU A 226 21.46 21.45 6.01
N GLY A 227 20.85 22.46 5.37
CA GLY A 227 21.52 23.72 5.04
C GLY A 227 22.69 23.50 4.07
N ALA A 228 22.55 22.56 3.15
CA ALA A 228 23.56 22.20 2.17
C ALA A 228 23.60 23.21 1.02
N THR A 229 24.78 23.42 0.45
CA THR A 229 24.96 24.25 -0.75
C THR A 229 24.57 23.51 -2.02
N ALA A 230 24.62 22.18 -1.99
CA ALA A 230 24.18 21.31 -3.07
C ALA A 230 23.71 19.97 -2.52
N ALA A 231 22.79 19.33 -3.23
CA ALA A 231 22.35 17.96 -2.99
C ALA A 231 22.24 17.22 -4.33
N SER A 232 22.38 15.91 -4.30
CA SER A 232 22.20 15.04 -5.46
C SER A 232 21.58 13.72 -5.01
N VAL A 233 20.54 13.29 -5.71
CA VAL A 233 19.89 12.00 -5.52
C VAL A 233 20.18 11.12 -6.73
N ALA A 234 20.40 9.85 -6.47
CA ALA A 234 20.72 8.83 -7.44
C ALA A 234 19.81 7.62 -7.26
N ILE A 235 19.40 6.98 -8.35
CA ILE A 235 18.61 5.74 -8.33
C ILE A 235 19.43 4.59 -8.94
N VAL A 236 19.29 3.39 -8.38
CA VAL A 236 19.85 2.15 -8.92
C VAL A 236 19.15 1.78 -10.23
N GLY A 237 19.91 1.37 -11.25
CA GLY A 237 19.36 1.05 -12.58
C GLY A 237 19.54 2.16 -13.63
N GLY A 238 20.17 3.28 -13.27
CA GLY A 238 20.57 4.35 -14.19
C GLY A 238 19.60 5.53 -14.14
N ASP A 239 19.88 6.50 -13.28
CA ASP A 239 19.26 7.82 -13.36
C ASP A 239 19.65 8.46 -14.72
N PRO A 240 18.69 8.78 -15.60
CA PRO A 240 18.97 9.41 -16.89
C PRO A 240 19.61 10.80 -16.76
N ARG A 241 19.63 11.40 -15.56
CA ARG A 241 20.31 12.67 -15.26
C ARG A 241 21.81 12.52 -15.04
N TRP A 242 22.38 11.31 -15.11
CA TRP A 242 23.81 11.12 -14.83
C TRP A 242 24.71 11.33 -16.06
N PRO A 243 25.52 12.40 -16.10
CA PRO A 243 26.49 12.59 -17.18
C PRO A 243 27.60 11.53 -17.12
N ALA A 244 28.28 11.32 -18.26
CA ALA A 244 29.43 10.42 -18.37
C ALA A 244 30.59 10.81 -17.43
N ASP A 245 30.72 12.11 -17.11
CA ASP A 245 31.65 12.62 -16.10
C ASP A 245 30.87 13.17 -14.88
N PRO A 246 30.66 12.35 -13.83
CA PRO A 246 29.86 12.73 -12.68
C PRO A 246 30.60 13.71 -11.76
N SER A 247 29.87 14.67 -11.21
CA SER A 247 30.40 15.60 -10.21
C SER A 247 30.92 14.87 -8.96
N PRO A 248 31.80 15.49 -8.13
CA PRO A 248 32.24 14.88 -6.88
C PRO A 248 31.09 14.44 -5.96
N LEU A 249 30.03 15.24 -5.88
CA LEU A 249 28.83 14.97 -5.09
C LEU A 249 28.09 13.73 -5.61
N GLN A 250 27.95 13.64 -6.92
CA GLN A 250 27.38 12.49 -7.60
C GLN A 250 28.20 11.21 -7.36
N ARG A 251 29.54 11.28 -7.48
CA ARG A 251 30.40 10.13 -7.17
C ARG A 251 30.23 9.65 -5.73
N ALA A 252 30.05 10.56 -4.78
CA ALA A 252 29.78 10.22 -3.38
C ALA A 252 28.44 9.48 -3.24
N ALA A 253 27.36 9.96 -3.87
CA ALA A 253 26.07 9.27 -3.91
C ALA A 253 26.22 7.84 -4.48
N ARG A 254 26.88 7.69 -5.63
CA ARG A 254 27.10 6.37 -6.26
C ARG A 254 27.90 5.41 -5.36
N THR A 255 28.91 5.93 -4.67
CA THR A 255 29.72 5.12 -3.73
C THR A 255 28.87 4.66 -2.55
N ALA A 256 27.95 5.50 -2.07
CA ALA A 256 27.10 5.17 -0.93
C ALA A 256 26.12 4.02 -1.21
N ILE A 257 25.66 3.85 -2.46
CA ILE A 257 24.83 2.70 -2.90
C ILE A 257 25.52 1.36 -2.56
N THR A 258 26.85 1.28 -2.68
CA THR A 258 27.60 0.03 -2.55
C THR A 258 28.33 -0.12 -1.22
N HIS A 259 28.78 1.00 -0.64
CA HIS A 259 29.63 1.00 0.55
C HIS A 259 28.93 1.59 1.80
N GLY A 260 27.68 2.01 1.68
CA GLY A 260 26.91 2.62 2.76
C GLY A 260 27.31 4.08 3.05
N PRO A 261 26.97 4.60 4.24
CA PRO A 261 27.20 6.00 4.59
C PRO A 261 28.68 6.39 4.51
N SER A 262 28.98 7.51 3.86
CA SER A 262 30.34 8.02 3.68
C SER A 262 30.44 9.53 3.92
N VAL A 263 31.63 9.95 4.31
CA VAL A 263 32.00 11.36 4.52
C VAL A 263 33.31 11.61 3.79
N SER A 264 33.39 12.70 3.03
CA SER A 264 34.61 13.08 2.31
C SER A 264 35.76 13.45 3.26
N ALA A 265 36.99 13.40 2.76
CA ALA A 265 38.20 13.71 3.53
C ALA A 265 38.22 15.16 4.08
N ASP A 266 37.61 16.11 3.38
CA ASP A 266 37.46 17.50 3.84
C ASP A 266 36.32 17.68 4.88
N GLY A 267 35.50 16.64 5.08
CA GLY A 267 34.39 16.62 6.03
C GLY A 267 33.19 17.44 5.62
N ARG A 268 33.03 17.76 4.33
CA ARG A 268 31.96 18.63 3.80
C ARG A 268 30.91 17.90 2.99
N THR A 269 31.28 16.80 2.34
CA THR A 269 30.37 15.97 1.56
C THR A 269 29.96 14.76 2.37
N PHE A 270 28.65 14.52 2.42
CA PHE A 270 28.02 13.41 3.12
C PHE A 270 27.17 12.65 2.13
N ALA A 271 27.22 11.32 2.16
CA ALA A 271 26.38 10.49 1.32
C ALA A 271 25.87 9.28 2.09
N THR A 272 24.66 8.85 1.79
CA THR A 272 24.05 7.63 2.35
C THR A 272 23.16 6.96 1.31
N ALA A 273 22.99 5.64 1.43
CA ALA A 273 22.06 4.89 0.59
C ALA A 273 20.61 5.20 0.97
N ILE A 274 19.74 5.12 -0.02
CA ILE A 274 18.28 5.08 0.11
C ILE A 274 17.91 3.59 -0.05
N GLU A 275 17.47 2.96 1.03
CA GLU A 275 17.26 1.51 1.08
C GLU A 275 15.81 1.15 1.44
N ILE A 276 15.31 0.04 0.90
CA ILE A 276 14.09 -0.65 1.35
C ILE A 276 14.47 -2.07 1.70
N GLY A 277 14.15 -2.51 2.92
CA GLY A 277 14.34 -3.92 3.29
C GLY A 277 15.79 -4.40 3.18
N GLY A 278 16.77 -3.50 3.20
CA GLY A 278 18.21 -3.79 3.03
C GLY A 278 18.71 -3.75 1.59
N GLU A 279 17.83 -3.55 0.60
CA GLU A 279 18.22 -3.37 -0.80
C GLU A 279 18.32 -1.87 -1.15
N PRO A 280 19.41 -1.42 -1.78
CA PRO A 280 19.56 -0.03 -2.17
C PRO A 280 18.66 0.29 -3.37
N LEU A 281 17.69 1.19 -3.17
CA LEU A 281 16.96 1.82 -4.28
C LEU A 281 17.80 2.90 -4.96
N GLY A 282 18.70 3.51 -4.20
CA GLY A 282 19.39 4.72 -4.61
C GLY A 282 20.33 5.24 -3.54
N ALA A 283 20.73 6.49 -3.67
CA ALA A 283 21.52 7.20 -2.68
C ALA A 283 21.26 8.69 -2.72
N ILE A 284 21.56 9.35 -1.62
CA ILE A 284 21.52 10.80 -1.51
C ILE A 284 22.86 11.30 -0.99
N ALA A 285 23.36 12.36 -1.63
CA ALA A 285 24.58 13.04 -1.23
C ALA A 285 24.32 14.54 -1.08
N VAL A 286 24.94 15.15 -0.08
CA VAL A 286 24.85 16.58 0.20
C VAL A 286 26.24 17.18 0.41
N GLU A 287 26.44 18.40 -0.06
CA GLU A 287 27.65 19.19 0.16
C GLU A 287 27.35 20.39 1.05
N LEU A 288 28.06 20.50 2.17
CA LEU A 288 27.95 21.64 3.07
C LEU A 288 28.98 22.71 2.71
N GLY A 289 28.62 23.98 2.91
CA GLY A 289 29.54 25.11 2.72
C GLY A 289 30.75 25.05 3.65
N ARG A 290 30.65 24.37 4.80
CA ARG A 290 31.72 24.18 5.79
C ARG A 290 31.59 22.84 6.52
N ARG A 291 32.69 22.41 7.12
CA ARG A 291 32.71 21.22 7.98
C ARG A 291 31.83 21.45 9.22
N PRO A 292 30.86 20.56 9.52
CA PRO A 292 29.99 20.72 10.68
C PRO A 292 30.73 20.39 11.97
N LEU A 293 30.36 21.09 13.05
CA LEU A 293 30.87 20.82 14.41
C LEU A 293 30.50 19.41 14.89
N PHE A 294 29.31 18.94 14.53
CA PHE A 294 28.75 17.64 14.94
C PHE A 294 28.47 16.78 13.70
N VAL A 295 29.51 16.11 13.21
CA VAL A 295 29.46 15.23 12.03
C VAL A 295 28.42 14.12 12.17
N ASP A 296 28.32 13.53 13.37
CA ASP A 296 27.35 12.52 13.73
C ASP A 296 25.90 13.03 13.60
N ALA A 297 25.62 14.25 14.07
CA ALA A 297 24.28 14.84 13.91
C ALA A 297 23.88 15.03 12.45
N THR A 298 24.83 15.42 11.59
CA THR A 298 24.60 15.56 10.14
C THR A 298 24.29 14.20 9.50
N VAL A 299 25.05 13.16 9.86
CA VAL A 299 24.81 11.79 9.37
C VAL A 299 23.43 11.29 9.82
N ASP A 300 23.04 11.52 11.08
CA ASP A 300 21.73 11.12 11.60
C ASP A 300 20.58 11.79 10.83
N VAL A 301 20.69 13.11 10.57
CA VAL A 301 19.67 13.85 9.81
C VAL A 301 19.63 13.40 8.34
N LEU A 302 20.78 13.18 7.72
CA LEU A 302 20.84 12.68 6.34
C LEU A 302 20.23 11.27 6.24
N GLY A 303 20.42 10.43 7.25
CA GLY A 303 19.77 9.13 7.36
C GLY A 303 18.24 9.24 7.43
N LEU A 304 17.71 10.20 8.20
CA LEU A 304 16.27 10.48 8.24
C LEU A 304 15.72 10.94 6.88
N VAL A 305 16.47 11.81 6.18
CA VAL A 305 16.12 12.24 4.83
C VAL A 305 16.10 11.04 3.87
N ALA A 306 17.13 10.21 3.88
CA ALA A 306 17.21 9.03 3.02
C ALA A 306 16.10 8.02 3.30
N GLN A 307 15.74 7.82 4.57
CA GLN A 307 14.61 6.97 4.95
C GLN A 307 13.28 7.51 4.40
N GLN A 308 13.06 8.82 4.43
CA GLN A 308 11.87 9.42 3.84
C GLN A 308 11.89 9.40 2.32
N SER A 309 13.04 9.68 1.69
CA SER A 309 13.22 9.51 0.25
C SER A 309 12.92 8.09 -0.21
N SER A 310 13.27 7.07 0.61
CA SER A 310 12.94 5.67 0.34
C SER A 310 11.42 5.47 0.26
N VAL A 311 10.67 5.92 1.27
CA VAL A 311 9.20 5.82 1.29
C VAL A 311 8.58 6.50 0.07
N ILE A 312 9.03 7.72 -0.25
CA ILE A 312 8.54 8.50 -1.40
C ILE A 312 8.80 7.77 -2.72
N LEU A 313 10.05 7.36 -2.96
CA LEU A 313 10.44 6.69 -4.19
C LEU A 313 9.70 5.36 -4.39
N THR A 314 9.52 4.59 -3.31
CA THR A 314 8.73 3.35 -3.32
C THR A 314 7.30 3.61 -3.75
N ALA A 315 6.64 4.58 -3.11
CA ALA A 315 5.24 4.90 -3.35
C ALA A 315 5.05 5.35 -4.81
N THR A 316 5.94 6.21 -5.32
CA THR A 316 5.85 6.70 -6.70
C THR A 316 6.04 5.57 -7.73
N LEU A 317 7.03 4.70 -7.54
CA LEU A 317 7.27 3.56 -8.42
C LEU A 317 6.08 2.58 -8.42
N ALA A 318 5.55 2.26 -7.23
CA ALA A 318 4.40 1.38 -7.09
C ALA A 318 3.13 1.98 -7.74
N ILE A 319 2.88 3.29 -7.58
CA ILE A 319 1.76 3.99 -8.22
C ILE A 319 1.92 3.98 -9.74
N ALA A 320 3.14 4.16 -10.26
CA ALA A 320 3.40 4.11 -11.70
C ALA A 320 3.10 2.72 -12.27
N GLU A 321 3.57 1.65 -11.62
CA GLU A 321 3.29 0.28 -12.03
C GLU A 321 1.79 -0.04 -11.98
N LEU A 322 1.11 0.34 -10.89
CA LEU A 322 -0.33 0.12 -10.74
C LEU A 322 -1.13 0.79 -11.87
N ARG A 323 -0.73 1.99 -12.30
CA ARG A 323 -1.37 2.69 -13.43
C ARG A 323 -1.20 1.95 -14.75
N VAL A 324 -0.01 1.39 -15.01
CA VAL A 324 0.21 0.58 -16.22
C VAL A 324 -0.67 -0.65 -16.19
N ARG A 325 -0.70 -1.38 -15.07
CA ARG A 325 -1.55 -2.57 -14.90
C ARG A 325 -3.04 -2.27 -15.01
N ASN A 326 -3.53 -1.18 -14.42
CA ASN A 326 -4.93 -0.80 -14.55
C ASN A 326 -5.32 -0.51 -16.00
N ARG A 327 -4.46 0.18 -16.77
CA ARG A 327 -4.72 0.41 -18.21
C ARG A 327 -4.74 -0.88 -19.01
N GLU A 328 -3.82 -1.81 -18.73
CA GLU A 328 -3.82 -3.14 -19.36
C GLU A 328 -5.11 -3.91 -19.04
N LEU A 329 -5.57 -3.86 -17.78
CA LEU A 329 -6.81 -4.49 -17.34
C LEU A 329 -8.05 -3.85 -17.96
N GLU A 330 -8.12 -2.52 -18.03
CA GLU A 330 -9.20 -1.79 -18.68
C GLU A 330 -9.29 -2.17 -20.16
N ALA A 331 -8.17 -2.14 -20.88
CA ALA A 331 -8.12 -2.51 -22.30
C ALA A 331 -8.53 -3.99 -22.51
N ALA A 332 -8.08 -4.91 -21.66
CA ALA A 332 -8.45 -6.32 -21.74
C ALA A 332 -9.95 -6.53 -21.45
N SER A 333 -10.51 -5.83 -20.47
CA SER A 333 -11.93 -5.87 -20.13
C SER A 333 -12.82 -5.34 -21.25
N GLU A 334 -12.43 -4.22 -21.87
CA GLU A 334 -13.14 -3.66 -23.02
C GLU A 334 -13.12 -4.61 -24.22
N ALA A 335 -11.96 -5.21 -24.52
CA ALA A 335 -11.84 -6.19 -25.60
C ALA A 335 -12.71 -7.44 -25.36
N ALA A 336 -12.72 -7.98 -24.14
CA ALA A 336 -13.56 -9.12 -23.77
C ALA A 336 -15.05 -8.80 -23.88
N THR A 337 -15.45 -7.59 -23.45
CA THR A 337 -16.83 -7.12 -23.54
C THR A 337 -17.25 -6.96 -25.00
N ALA A 338 -16.41 -6.34 -25.84
CA ALA A 338 -16.67 -6.19 -27.27
C ALA A 338 -16.81 -7.54 -27.98
N ALA A 339 -15.93 -8.50 -27.70
CA ALA A 339 -16.01 -9.85 -28.26
C ALA A 339 -17.31 -10.56 -27.87
N THR A 340 -17.74 -10.42 -26.61
CA THR A 340 -19.01 -10.99 -26.13
C THR A 340 -20.21 -10.37 -26.85
N ARG A 341 -20.23 -9.04 -27.02
CA ARG A 341 -21.30 -8.35 -27.75
C ARG A 341 -21.37 -8.80 -29.21
N ALA A 342 -20.22 -8.88 -29.89
CA ALA A 342 -20.12 -9.34 -31.26
C ALA A 342 -20.58 -10.79 -31.42
N LYS A 343 -20.21 -11.69 -30.48
CA LYS A 343 -20.70 -13.09 -30.45
C LYS A 343 -22.23 -13.11 -30.38
N SER A 344 -22.84 -12.34 -29.46
CA SER A 344 -24.29 -12.31 -29.29
C SER A 344 -25.03 -11.73 -30.51
N GLU A 345 -24.53 -10.64 -31.10
CA GLU A 345 -25.11 -10.02 -32.30
C GLU A 345 -25.02 -10.95 -33.51
N PHE A 346 -23.87 -11.58 -33.72
CA PHE A 346 -23.68 -12.56 -34.78
C PHE A 346 -24.69 -13.70 -34.68
N LEU A 347 -24.84 -14.29 -33.49
CA LEU A 347 -25.79 -15.40 -33.28
C LEU A 347 -27.23 -14.94 -33.49
N ALA A 348 -27.62 -13.77 -32.97
CA ALA A 348 -28.96 -13.20 -33.14
C ALA A 348 -29.33 -13.01 -34.62
N ASN A 349 -28.42 -12.41 -35.42
CA ASN A 349 -28.65 -12.18 -36.84
C ASN A 349 -28.74 -13.49 -37.62
N MET A 350 -27.82 -14.42 -37.38
CA MET A 350 -27.82 -15.73 -38.02
C MET A 350 -29.11 -16.52 -37.76
N SER A 351 -29.68 -16.41 -36.56
CA SER A 351 -30.96 -17.07 -36.29
C SER A 351 -32.12 -16.53 -37.12
N HIS A 352 -32.23 -15.22 -37.28
CA HIS A 352 -33.28 -14.63 -38.11
C HIS A 352 -33.14 -15.04 -39.58
N GLU A 353 -31.91 -15.07 -40.08
CA GLU A 353 -31.60 -15.49 -41.44
C GLU A 353 -31.86 -16.98 -41.68
N LEU A 354 -31.65 -17.84 -40.68
CA LEU A 354 -31.94 -19.27 -40.79
C LEU A 354 -33.41 -19.62 -40.57
N ARG A 355 -34.13 -18.90 -39.69
CA ARG A 355 -35.55 -19.14 -39.41
C ARG A 355 -36.44 -18.93 -40.63
N THR A 356 -36.14 -17.93 -41.45
CA THR A 356 -36.94 -17.56 -42.62
C THR A 356 -37.01 -18.66 -43.69
N PRO A 357 -35.88 -19.17 -44.25
CA PRO A 357 -35.92 -20.24 -45.24
C PRO A 357 -36.45 -21.55 -44.64
N LEU A 358 -36.18 -21.80 -43.37
CA LEU A 358 -36.63 -23.01 -42.69
C LEU A 358 -38.14 -23.04 -42.52
N ASN A 359 -38.75 -21.92 -42.10
CA ASN A 359 -40.20 -21.79 -42.04
C ASN A 359 -40.87 -21.95 -43.41
N SER A 360 -40.21 -21.51 -44.49
CA SER A 360 -40.69 -21.76 -45.86
C SER A 360 -40.62 -23.24 -46.23
N ILE A 361 -39.53 -23.94 -45.92
CA ILE A 361 -39.39 -25.38 -46.15
C ILE A 361 -40.45 -26.17 -45.38
N LEU A 362 -40.69 -25.79 -44.11
CA LEU A 362 -41.75 -26.38 -43.28
C LEU A 362 -43.14 -26.15 -43.87
N GLY A 363 -43.46 -24.89 -44.20
CA GLY A 363 -44.77 -24.53 -44.76
C GLY A 363 -45.05 -25.20 -46.10
N PHE A 364 -44.07 -25.30 -47.00
CA PHE A 364 -44.25 -26.03 -48.25
C PHE A 364 -44.38 -27.54 -48.03
N SER A 365 -43.65 -28.10 -47.07
CA SER A 365 -43.76 -29.52 -46.73
C SER A 365 -45.14 -29.85 -46.14
N ASP A 366 -45.69 -28.98 -45.30
CA ASP A 366 -47.05 -29.10 -44.74
C ASP A 366 -48.14 -28.96 -45.78
N LEU A 367 -48.02 -27.96 -46.66
CA LEU A 367 -48.99 -27.74 -47.74
C LEU A 367 -49.02 -28.92 -48.71
N LEU A 368 -47.85 -29.43 -49.11
CA LEU A 368 -47.75 -30.61 -49.97
C LEU A 368 -48.30 -31.85 -49.24
N GLY A 369 -47.98 -32.04 -47.96
CA GLY A 369 -48.47 -33.17 -47.17
C GLY A 369 -49.99 -33.16 -46.93
N SER A 370 -50.60 -31.98 -46.78
CA SER A 370 -52.04 -31.83 -46.50
C SER A 370 -52.91 -31.75 -47.75
N GLN A 371 -52.50 -31.02 -48.79
CA GLN A 371 -53.31 -30.82 -50.00
C GLN A 371 -53.18 -31.94 -51.04
N LEU A 372 -52.05 -32.66 -51.07
CA LEU A 372 -51.81 -33.79 -51.98
C LEU A 372 -51.88 -35.14 -51.27
N ALA A 373 -52.39 -35.20 -50.04
CA ALA A 373 -52.41 -36.40 -49.21
C ALA A 373 -52.99 -37.64 -49.92
N SER A 374 -53.98 -37.45 -50.81
CA SER A 374 -54.64 -38.51 -51.59
C SER A 374 -53.94 -38.89 -52.90
N SER A 375 -52.93 -38.14 -53.34
CA SER A 375 -52.19 -38.36 -54.60
C SER A 375 -50.70 -38.67 -54.41
N LEU A 376 -50.20 -38.60 -53.17
CA LEU A 376 -48.82 -38.94 -52.83
C LEU A 376 -48.65 -40.45 -52.62
N SER A 377 -47.55 -41.00 -53.14
CA SER A 377 -47.12 -42.36 -52.78
C SER A 377 -46.64 -42.40 -51.32
N GLU A 378 -46.73 -43.57 -50.70
CA GLU A 378 -46.27 -43.81 -49.31
C GLU A 378 -44.82 -43.34 -49.09
N ARG A 379 -43.96 -43.54 -50.11
CA ARG A 379 -42.56 -43.08 -50.10
C ARG A 379 -42.43 -41.55 -50.14
N GLN A 380 -43.27 -40.84 -50.89
CA GLN A 380 -43.27 -39.38 -50.96
C GLN A 380 -43.81 -38.76 -49.67
N THR A 381 -44.87 -39.33 -49.09
CA THR A 381 -45.40 -38.93 -47.78
C THR A 381 -44.34 -39.08 -46.69
N HIS A 382 -43.59 -40.18 -46.71
CA HIS A 382 -42.47 -40.40 -45.80
C HIS A 382 -41.34 -39.37 -45.98
N PHE A 383 -40.98 -39.00 -47.22
CA PHE A 383 -39.96 -37.97 -47.46
C PHE A 383 -40.40 -36.57 -47.03
N LEU A 384 -41.65 -36.18 -47.29
CA LEU A 384 -42.19 -34.88 -46.86
C LEU A 384 -42.22 -34.77 -45.33
N LYS A 385 -42.64 -35.84 -44.66
CA LYS A 385 -42.60 -35.93 -43.20
C LYS A 385 -41.17 -35.77 -42.67
N ASN A 386 -40.19 -36.45 -43.28
CA ASN A 386 -38.79 -36.33 -42.86
C ASN A 386 -38.22 -34.93 -43.07
N ILE A 387 -38.56 -34.24 -44.18
CA ILE A 387 -38.13 -32.86 -44.44
C ILE A 387 -38.75 -31.92 -43.40
N HIS A 388 -40.03 -32.10 -43.10
CA HIS A 388 -40.73 -31.33 -42.09
C HIS A 388 -40.10 -31.54 -40.69
N ASP A 389 -39.97 -32.79 -40.26
CA ASP A 389 -39.41 -33.14 -38.95
C ASP A 389 -37.96 -32.62 -38.79
N ALA A 390 -37.14 -32.71 -39.85
CA ALA A 390 -35.78 -32.17 -39.86
C ALA A 390 -35.75 -30.63 -39.79
N GLY A 391 -36.70 -29.96 -40.43
CA GLY A 391 -36.84 -28.51 -40.39
C GLY A 391 -37.23 -28.00 -39.00
N GLU A 392 -38.19 -28.64 -38.34
CA GLU A 392 -38.60 -28.28 -36.98
C GLU A 392 -37.49 -28.53 -35.98
N HIS A 393 -36.71 -29.60 -36.19
CA HIS A 393 -35.55 -29.90 -35.36
C HIS A 393 -34.46 -28.83 -35.48
N LEU A 394 -34.12 -28.40 -36.69
CA LEU A 394 -33.13 -27.34 -36.92
C LEU A 394 -33.59 -25.99 -36.34
N LEU A 395 -34.89 -25.66 -36.42
CA LEU A 395 -35.41 -24.42 -35.89
C LEU A 395 -35.29 -24.38 -34.36
N ARG A 396 -35.60 -25.49 -33.69
CA ARG A 396 -35.39 -25.64 -32.25
C ARG A 396 -33.92 -25.50 -31.86
N LEU A 397 -33.01 -26.16 -32.59
CA LEU A 397 -31.56 -26.04 -32.36
C LEU A 397 -31.09 -24.59 -32.37
N ILE A 398 -31.50 -23.83 -33.38
CA ILE A 398 -31.10 -22.43 -33.52
C ILE A 398 -31.65 -21.59 -32.37
N ASN A 399 -32.93 -21.78 -32.02
CA ASN A 399 -33.55 -21.05 -30.92
C ASN A 399 -32.91 -21.39 -29.57
N ASP A 400 -32.56 -22.66 -29.32
CA ASP A 400 -31.89 -23.10 -28.09
C ASP A 400 -30.50 -22.46 -27.96
N VAL A 401 -29.70 -22.41 -29.05
CA VAL A 401 -28.38 -21.75 -29.06
C VAL A 401 -28.50 -20.25 -28.80
N LEU A 402 -29.52 -19.60 -29.38
CA LEU A 402 -29.78 -18.19 -29.13
C LEU A 402 -30.14 -17.92 -27.68
N ASP A 403 -31.08 -18.68 -27.13
CA ASP A 403 -31.56 -18.47 -25.77
C ASP A 403 -30.41 -18.68 -24.78
N LEU A 404 -29.60 -19.72 -24.98
CA LEU A 404 -28.37 -19.93 -24.21
C LEU A 404 -27.41 -18.73 -24.31
N SER A 405 -27.19 -18.22 -25.52
CA SER A 405 -26.29 -17.07 -25.75
C SER A 405 -26.80 -15.77 -25.14
N LYS A 406 -28.13 -15.58 -25.07
CA LYS A 406 -28.76 -14.43 -24.40
C LYS A 406 -28.63 -14.53 -22.88
N VAL A 407 -28.78 -15.73 -22.31
CA VAL A 407 -28.62 -15.96 -20.88
C VAL A 407 -27.14 -15.79 -20.45
N GLU A 408 -26.18 -16.35 -21.19
CA GLU A 408 -24.73 -16.16 -20.95
C GLU A 408 -24.34 -14.67 -20.93
N ALA A 409 -24.94 -13.87 -21.82
CA ALA A 409 -24.70 -12.44 -21.90
C ALA A 409 -25.46 -11.60 -20.84
N ARG A 410 -26.20 -12.24 -19.92
CA ARG A 410 -27.12 -11.59 -18.94
C ARG A 410 -28.12 -10.63 -19.60
N ARG A 411 -28.56 -10.94 -20.83
CA ARG A 411 -29.48 -10.10 -21.61
C ARG A 411 -30.95 -10.54 -21.52
N ILE A 412 -31.28 -11.55 -20.70
CA ILE A 412 -32.66 -11.93 -20.43
C ILE A 412 -33.11 -11.24 -19.15
N GLU A 413 -34.05 -10.31 -19.28
CA GLU A 413 -34.82 -9.77 -18.17
C GLU A 413 -36.04 -10.68 -17.93
N LEU A 414 -36.30 -11.06 -16.67
CA LEU A 414 -37.47 -11.85 -16.32
C LEU A 414 -38.69 -10.96 -16.17
N HIS A 415 -39.79 -11.33 -16.82
CA HIS A 415 -41.07 -10.65 -16.67
C HIS A 415 -41.91 -11.42 -15.64
N ARG A 416 -41.67 -11.13 -14.36
CA ARG A 416 -42.34 -11.82 -13.26
C ARG A 416 -43.77 -11.30 -13.08
N GLU A 417 -44.74 -12.22 -12.95
CA GLU A 417 -46.13 -11.92 -12.60
C GLU A 417 -46.64 -12.90 -11.53
N THR A 418 -47.64 -12.47 -10.76
CA THR A 418 -48.30 -13.33 -9.78
C THR A 418 -49.35 -14.17 -10.49
N ILE A 419 -49.15 -15.48 -10.51
CA ILE A 419 -50.01 -16.43 -11.21
C ILE A 419 -50.34 -17.60 -10.29
N ASP A 420 -51.56 -18.09 -10.37
CA ASP A 420 -51.98 -19.32 -9.74
C ASP A 420 -51.24 -20.53 -10.37
N VAL A 421 -50.74 -21.45 -9.55
CA VAL A 421 -49.94 -22.60 -10.00
C VAL A 421 -50.75 -23.51 -10.92
N ASP A 422 -52.06 -23.70 -10.70
CA ASP A 422 -52.88 -24.48 -11.63
C ASP A 422 -52.99 -23.78 -12.99
N ALA A 423 -53.15 -22.45 -13.01
CA ALA A 423 -53.16 -21.65 -14.24
C ALA A 423 -51.79 -21.66 -14.96
N LEU A 424 -50.69 -21.69 -14.20
CA LEU A 424 -49.33 -21.82 -14.74
C LEU A 424 -49.13 -23.17 -15.43
N LEU A 425 -49.59 -24.25 -14.80
CA LEU A 425 -49.35 -25.63 -15.24
C LEU A 425 -50.39 -26.16 -16.25
N ALA A 426 -51.58 -25.56 -16.35
CA ALA A 426 -52.63 -26.04 -17.25
C ALA A 426 -52.20 -26.20 -18.72
N PRO A 427 -51.49 -25.23 -19.35
CA PRO A 427 -51.00 -25.41 -20.73
C PRO A 427 -49.94 -26.52 -20.85
N VAL A 428 -49.10 -26.66 -19.82
CA VAL A 428 -48.06 -27.68 -19.76
C VAL A 428 -48.69 -29.08 -19.69
N ARG A 429 -49.69 -29.25 -18.82
CA ARG A 429 -50.47 -30.49 -18.68
C ARG A 429 -51.15 -30.88 -19.99
N GLN A 430 -51.77 -29.91 -20.68
CA GLN A 430 -52.46 -30.18 -21.95
C GLN A 430 -51.48 -30.64 -23.03
N THR A 431 -50.29 -30.04 -23.08
CA THR A 431 -49.23 -30.45 -24.00
C THR A 431 -48.69 -31.84 -23.65
N ALA A 432 -48.44 -32.09 -22.36
CA ALA A 432 -47.96 -33.37 -21.86
C ALA A 432 -48.93 -34.52 -22.16
N LEU A 433 -50.24 -34.31 -21.99
CA LEU A 433 -51.28 -35.29 -22.35
C LEU A 433 -51.26 -35.62 -23.85
N GLY A 434 -51.06 -34.63 -24.70
CA GLY A 434 -50.92 -34.84 -26.14
C GLY A 434 -49.69 -35.67 -26.52
N GLU A 435 -48.54 -35.35 -25.94
CA GLU A 435 -47.29 -36.09 -26.16
C GLU A 435 -47.36 -37.52 -25.61
N ALA A 436 -47.92 -37.70 -24.41
CA ALA A 436 -48.13 -39.02 -23.82
C ALA A 436 -49.08 -39.87 -24.65
N GLY A 437 -50.18 -39.30 -25.15
CA GLY A 437 -51.15 -39.97 -26.01
C GLY A 437 -50.54 -40.45 -27.34
N ARG A 438 -49.68 -39.63 -27.97
CA ARG A 438 -48.97 -40.00 -29.21
C ARG A 438 -48.02 -41.18 -29.03
N ARG A 439 -47.42 -41.34 -27.85
CA ARG A 439 -46.42 -42.38 -27.54
C ARG A 439 -46.97 -43.54 -26.70
N THR A 440 -48.27 -43.56 -26.43
CA THR A 440 -48.94 -44.56 -25.57
C THR A 440 -48.30 -44.62 -24.18
N LEU A 441 -48.19 -43.47 -23.52
CA LEU A 441 -47.66 -43.31 -22.16
C LEU A 441 -48.79 -42.93 -21.19
N HIS A 442 -48.63 -43.27 -19.91
CA HIS A 442 -49.47 -42.77 -18.84
C HIS A 442 -48.96 -41.41 -18.36
N PHE A 443 -49.86 -40.45 -18.15
CA PHE A 443 -49.51 -39.14 -17.60
C PHE A 443 -50.31 -38.90 -16.32
N ASP A 444 -49.59 -38.59 -15.24
CA ASP A 444 -50.15 -38.28 -13.93
C ASP A 444 -49.78 -36.83 -13.54
N ALA A 445 -50.70 -36.13 -12.89
CA ALA A 445 -50.45 -34.78 -12.42
C ALA A 445 -51.04 -34.58 -11.03
N ASP A 446 -50.19 -34.17 -10.10
CA ASP A 446 -50.57 -33.88 -8.71
C ASP A 446 -50.13 -32.46 -8.35
N VAL A 447 -51.09 -31.53 -8.28
CA VAL A 447 -50.85 -30.11 -8.04
C VAL A 447 -51.59 -29.72 -6.77
N ALA A 448 -50.85 -29.21 -5.79
CA ALA A 448 -51.46 -28.70 -4.57
C ALA A 448 -52.35 -27.47 -4.89
N PRO A 449 -53.64 -27.49 -4.51
CA PRO A 449 -54.57 -26.43 -4.86
C PRO A 449 -54.32 -25.13 -4.07
N GLY A 450 -54.64 -23.98 -4.66
CA GLY A 450 -54.65 -22.69 -3.96
C GLY A 450 -53.27 -22.09 -3.71
N LEU A 451 -52.33 -22.27 -4.64
CA LEU A 451 -50.98 -21.73 -4.58
C LEU A 451 -50.81 -20.61 -5.61
N ALA A 452 -50.39 -19.41 -5.20
CA ALA A 452 -49.96 -18.36 -6.12
C ALA A 452 -48.45 -18.16 -6.04
N VAL A 453 -47.82 -17.90 -7.20
CA VAL A 453 -46.38 -17.73 -7.32
C VAL A 453 -46.02 -16.52 -8.17
N ASN A 454 -44.93 -15.83 -7.81
CA ASN A 454 -44.38 -14.69 -8.53
C ASN A 454 -43.16 -15.11 -9.37
N VAL A 455 -43.41 -15.49 -10.62
CA VAL A 455 -42.43 -16.06 -11.55
C VAL A 455 -42.65 -15.52 -12.96
N ASP A 456 -41.71 -15.76 -13.89
CA ASP A 456 -41.97 -15.54 -15.32
C ASP A 456 -42.67 -16.79 -15.90
N PRO A 457 -43.98 -16.73 -16.21
CA PRO A 457 -44.75 -17.90 -16.61
C PRO A 457 -44.29 -18.47 -17.95
N LEU A 458 -43.79 -17.63 -18.86
CA LEU A 458 -43.31 -18.09 -20.16
C LEU A 458 -42.06 -18.96 -19.98
N ARG A 459 -41.13 -18.50 -19.13
CA ARG A 459 -39.88 -19.22 -18.85
C ARG A 459 -40.09 -20.46 -18.00
N ILE A 460 -40.97 -20.43 -17.00
CA ILE A 460 -41.31 -21.64 -16.23
C ILE A 460 -42.00 -22.69 -17.12
N ARG A 461 -42.92 -22.29 -18.00
CA ARG A 461 -43.50 -23.23 -18.98
C ARG A 461 -42.43 -23.79 -19.92
N GLN A 462 -41.48 -22.98 -20.38
CA GLN A 462 -40.36 -23.43 -21.21
C GLN A 462 -39.50 -24.50 -20.50
N ILE A 463 -39.14 -24.26 -19.23
CA ILE A 463 -38.43 -25.22 -18.38
C ILE A 463 -39.20 -26.55 -18.30
N LEU A 464 -40.49 -26.51 -17.92
CA LEU A 464 -41.28 -27.72 -17.70
C LEU A 464 -41.55 -28.49 -18.99
N LEU A 465 -41.83 -27.80 -20.09
CA LEU A 465 -42.03 -28.42 -21.40
C LEU A 465 -40.75 -29.10 -21.89
N ASN A 466 -39.57 -28.53 -21.62
CA ASN A 466 -38.31 -29.18 -21.95
C ASN A 466 -38.08 -30.46 -21.12
N LEU A 467 -38.39 -30.43 -19.82
CA LEU A 467 -38.30 -31.63 -18.96
C LEU A 467 -39.31 -32.72 -19.38
N ILE A 468 -40.56 -32.35 -19.67
CA ILE A 468 -41.62 -33.27 -20.10
C ILE A 468 -41.32 -33.85 -21.47
N SER A 469 -40.79 -33.05 -22.40
CA SER A 469 -40.36 -33.53 -23.72
C SER A 469 -39.23 -34.55 -23.59
N ASN A 470 -38.26 -34.32 -22.70
CA ASN A 470 -37.22 -35.29 -22.39
C ASN A 470 -37.81 -36.56 -21.75
N ALA A 471 -38.71 -36.45 -20.78
CA ALA A 471 -39.39 -37.58 -20.17
C ALA A 471 -40.15 -38.43 -21.21
N ALA A 472 -40.96 -37.81 -22.07
CA ALA A 472 -41.74 -38.49 -23.11
C ALA A 472 -40.85 -39.14 -24.18
N LYS A 473 -39.69 -38.54 -24.45
CA LYS A 473 -38.73 -39.07 -25.41
C LYS A 473 -38.04 -40.34 -24.93
N PHE A 474 -37.71 -40.43 -23.65
CA PHE A 474 -36.89 -41.52 -23.09
C PHE A 474 -37.69 -42.57 -22.30
N THR A 475 -39.01 -42.43 -22.25
CA THR A 475 -39.92 -43.41 -21.65
C THR A 475 -40.45 -44.37 -22.70
N PRO A 476 -40.24 -45.70 -22.55
CA PRO A 476 -40.84 -46.70 -23.42
C PRO A 476 -42.37 -46.70 -23.37
N SER A 477 -43.01 -47.20 -24.42
CA SER A 477 -44.47 -47.36 -24.48
C SER A 477 -45.01 -48.14 -23.27
N GLY A 478 -46.12 -47.66 -22.69
CA GLY A 478 -46.68 -48.18 -21.44
C GLY A 478 -46.04 -47.65 -20.16
N GLY A 479 -44.98 -46.83 -20.24
CA GLY A 479 -44.38 -46.15 -19.09
C GLY A 479 -45.20 -44.94 -18.61
N THR A 480 -44.76 -44.33 -17.50
CA THR A 480 -45.46 -43.23 -16.83
C THR A 480 -44.59 -41.97 -16.74
N ILE A 481 -45.21 -40.80 -16.95
CA ILE A 481 -44.64 -39.48 -16.67
C ILE A 481 -45.52 -38.82 -15.61
N SER A 482 -44.93 -38.28 -14.55
CA SER A 482 -45.65 -37.54 -13.51
C SER A 482 -45.15 -36.11 -13.40
N LEU A 483 -46.08 -35.15 -13.32
CA LEU A 483 -45.81 -33.75 -12.97
C LEU A 483 -46.37 -33.47 -11.58
N ARG A 484 -45.51 -33.05 -10.64
CA ARG A 484 -45.95 -32.66 -9.29
C ARG A 484 -45.57 -31.23 -8.96
N ALA A 485 -46.44 -30.53 -8.25
CA ALA A 485 -46.16 -29.22 -7.72
C ALA A 485 -46.56 -29.14 -6.25
N SER A 486 -45.59 -28.78 -5.41
CA SER A 486 -45.79 -28.66 -3.96
C SER A 486 -45.03 -27.46 -3.40
N VAL A 487 -45.39 -27.03 -2.19
CA VAL A 487 -44.65 -26.00 -1.47
C VAL A 487 -44.11 -26.59 -0.18
N LYS A 488 -42.81 -26.38 0.05
CA LYS A 488 -42.11 -26.78 1.26
C LYS A 488 -41.24 -25.63 1.72
N ASP A 489 -41.37 -25.22 2.97
CA ASP A 489 -40.56 -24.16 3.59
C ASP A 489 -40.45 -22.89 2.69
N GLU A 490 -41.60 -22.37 2.22
CA GLU A 490 -41.71 -21.20 1.31
C GLU A 490 -41.01 -21.33 -0.06
N THR A 491 -40.64 -22.55 -0.42
CA THR A 491 -40.03 -22.90 -1.71
C THR A 491 -41.04 -23.65 -2.55
N LEU A 492 -41.25 -23.20 -3.79
CA LEU A 492 -42.03 -23.96 -4.77
C LEU A 492 -41.15 -25.08 -5.31
N GLU A 493 -41.61 -26.31 -5.16
CA GLU A 493 -41.00 -27.50 -5.74
C GLU A 493 -41.82 -27.98 -6.94
N LEU A 494 -41.21 -27.96 -8.12
CA LEU A 494 -41.77 -28.51 -9.36
C LEU A 494 -41.00 -29.77 -9.73
N GLU A 495 -41.70 -30.89 -9.82
CA GLU A 495 -41.11 -32.19 -10.06
C GLU A 495 -41.64 -32.79 -11.36
N VAL A 496 -40.72 -33.28 -12.20
CA VAL A 496 -41.03 -34.06 -13.39
C VAL A 496 -40.31 -35.40 -13.26
N ALA A 497 -41.07 -36.49 -13.18
CA ALA A 497 -40.53 -37.84 -13.09
C ALA A 497 -41.01 -38.74 -14.23
N ASP A 498 -40.17 -39.66 -14.65
CA ASP A 498 -40.43 -40.64 -15.69
C ASP A 498 -40.00 -42.04 -15.26
N THR A 499 -40.59 -43.07 -15.87
CA THR A 499 -40.20 -44.49 -15.70
C THR A 499 -39.39 -45.00 -16.89
N GLY A 500 -38.59 -44.13 -17.51
CA GLY A 500 -37.85 -44.40 -18.72
C GLY A 500 -36.52 -45.13 -18.51
N ILE A 501 -35.65 -45.04 -19.51
CA ILE A 501 -34.37 -45.77 -19.54
C ILE A 501 -33.34 -45.30 -18.49
N GLY A 502 -33.58 -44.16 -17.85
CA GLY A 502 -32.64 -43.57 -16.88
C GLY A 502 -31.32 -43.09 -17.50
N ILE A 503 -30.47 -42.50 -16.67
CA ILE A 503 -29.17 -41.95 -17.07
C ILE A 503 -28.04 -42.84 -16.50
N PRO A 504 -27.11 -43.32 -17.33
CA PRO A 504 -25.95 -44.08 -16.88
C PRO A 504 -25.07 -43.32 -15.89
N ALA A 505 -24.49 -44.03 -14.90
CA ALA A 505 -23.74 -43.43 -13.80
C ALA A 505 -22.49 -42.63 -14.25
N ASP A 506 -21.86 -43.04 -15.35
CA ASP A 506 -20.70 -42.37 -15.97
C ASP A 506 -21.07 -41.03 -16.64
N LYS A 507 -22.37 -40.77 -16.82
CA LYS A 507 -22.90 -39.60 -17.54
C LYS A 507 -23.61 -38.59 -16.64
N VAL A 508 -23.86 -38.94 -15.37
CA VAL A 508 -24.56 -38.11 -14.37
C VAL A 508 -23.89 -36.75 -14.18
N SER A 509 -22.55 -36.67 -14.14
CA SER A 509 -21.83 -35.40 -13.92
C SER A 509 -21.94 -34.41 -15.10
N ARG A 510 -22.40 -34.88 -16.27
CA ARG A 510 -22.45 -34.10 -17.52
C ARG A 510 -23.88 -33.74 -17.94
N VAL A 511 -24.91 -34.14 -17.19
CA VAL A 511 -26.34 -34.01 -17.57
C VAL A 511 -26.77 -32.58 -17.95
N PHE A 512 -26.18 -31.57 -17.32
CA PHE A 512 -26.45 -30.16 -17.63
C PHE A 512 -25.41 -29.50 -18.55
N GLY A 513 -24.51 -30.29 -19.15
CA GLY A 513 -23.51 -29.80 -20.10
C GLY A 513 -24.10 -29.48 -21.47
N THR A 514 -23.52 -28.50 -22.16
CA THR A 514 -23.93 -28.04 -23.48
C THR A 514 -23.53 -29.04 -24.57
N PHE A 515 -24.45 -29.41 -25.45
CA PHE A 515 -24.27 -30.40 -26.53
C PHE A 515 -24.01 -31.85 -26.08
N GLU A 516 -24.30 -32.16 -24.82
CA GLU A 516 -24.12 -33.50 -24.27
C GLU A 516 -25.27 -34.43 -24.66
N ARG A 517 -24.96 -35.63 -25.16
CA ARG A 517 -25.92 -36.68 -25.55
C ARG A 517 -25.52 -38.01 -24.95
N PHE A 518 -26.43 -38.67 -24.24
CA PHE A 518 -26.08 -39.80 -23.38
C PHE A 518 -26.42 -41.18 -23.94
N HIS A 519 -27.19 -41.27 -25.03
CA HIS A 519 -27.62 -42.55 -25.63
C HIS A 519 -27.32 -42.56 -27.13
N GLU A 520 -26.10 -42.99 -27.51
CA GLU A 520 -25.62 -42.99 -28.90
C GLU A 520 -26.14 -44.18 -29.76
N GLY A 521 -26.98 -45.06 -29.21
CA GLY A 521 -27.42 -46.30 -29.88
C GLY A 521 -28.92 -46.43 -30.18
N HIS A 522 -29.77 -45.52 -29.71
CA HIS A 522 -31.21 -45.55 -30.00
C HIS A 522 -31.53 -44.53 -31.10
N TYR A 523 -31.71 -45.01 -32.33
CA TYR A 523 -32.00 -44.20 -33.54
C TYR A 523 -33.24 -43.29 -33.42
N GLU A 524 -34.09 -43.47 -32.41
CA GLU A 524 -35.30 -42.69 -32.17
C GLU A 524 -35.09 -41.45 -31.26
N ALA A 525 -33.90 -41.28 -30.66
CA ALA A 525 -33.66 -40.23 -29.68
C ALA A 525 -33.05 -38.92 -30.25
N GLN A 526 -33.78 -38.20 -31.12
CA GLN A 526 -33.36 -36.85 -31.61
C GLN A 526 -33.45 -35.76 -30.52
N GLY A 527 -32.38 -35.01 -30.27
CA GLY A 527 -32.36 -33.91 -29.29
C GLY A 527 -31.08 -33.07 -29.39
N THR A 528 -31.19 -31.79 -29.02
CA THR A 528 -30.16 -30.76 -29.26
C THR A 528 -28.98 -30.81 -28.29
N GLY A 529 -29.17 -31.44 -27.13
CA GLY A 529 -28.20 -31.39 -26.02
C GLY A 529 -28.12 -30.03 -25.34
N LEU A 530 -29.03 -29.10 -25.66
CA LEU A 530 -29.03 -27.73 -25.13
C LEU A 530 -30.15 -27.48 -24.12
N GLY A 531 -31.25 -28.23 -24.23
CA GLY A 531 -32.45 -27.99 -23.41
C GLY A 531 -32.19 -28.07 -21.90
N LEU A 532 -31.46 -29.07 -21.41
CA LEU A 532 -31.17 -29.19 -19.97
C LEU A 532 -30.20 -28.11 -19.47
N ALA A 533 -29.21 -27.70 -20.27
CA ALA A 533 -28.33 -26.58 -19.96
C ALA A 533 -29.11 -25.25 -19.87
N LEU A 534 -30.00 -24.99 -20.83
CA LEU A 534 -30.90 -23.83 -20.81
C LEU A 534 -31.86 -23.88 -19.62
N THR A 535 -32.42 -25.06 -19.30
CA THR A 535 -33.31 -25.26 -18.15
C THR A 535 -32.61 -24.87 -16.86
N LYS A 536 -31.38 -25.34 -16.65
CA LYS A 536 -30.58 -25.00 -15.48
C LYS A 536 -30.34 -23.50 -15.37
N GLN A 537 -29.92 -22.85 -16.46
CA GLN A 537 -29.67 -21.42 -16.44
C GLN A 537 -30.95 -20.58 -16.22
N LEU A 538 -32.10 -20.98 -16.78
CA LEU A 538 -33.38 -20.30 -16.55
C LEU A 538 -33.84 -20.45 -15.10
N VAL A 539 -33.63 -21.61 -14.47
CA VAL A 539 -33.90 -21.84 -13.04
C VAL A 539 -32.99 -20.98 -12.16
N GLU A 540 -31.69 -20.93 -12.46
CA GLU A 540 -30.72 -20.08 -11.77
C GLU A 540 -31.05 -18.59 -11.92
N LEU A 541 -31.53 -18.16 -13.10
CA LEU A 541 -31.98 -16.78 -13.34
C LEU A 541 -33.21 -16.41 -12.50
N HIS A 542 -34.07 -17.39 -12.17
CA HIS A 542 -35.18 -17.22 -11.23
C HIS A 542 -34.72 -17.19 -9.75
N GLY A 543 -33.45 -17.48 -9.48
CA GLY A 543 -32.89 -17.59 -8.13
C GLY A 543 -33.08 -18.96 -7.49
N GLY A 544 -33.40 -19.99 -8.29
CA GLY A 544 -33.64 -21.36 -7.83
C GLY A 544 -32.52 -22.34 -8.15
N THR A 545 -32.74 -23.60 -7.80
CA THR A 545 -31.85 -24.74 -8.12
C THR A 545 -32.62 -25.86 -8.81
N ILE A 546 -31.92 -26.69 -9.59
CA ILE A 546 -32.47 -27.90 -10.19
C ILE A 546 -31.60 -29.10 -9.84
N ASP A 547 -32.23 -30.13 -9.30
CA ASP A 547 -31.63 -31.39 -8.89
C ASP A 547 -32.28 -32.55 -9.63
N PHE A 548 -31.62 -33.72 -9.63
CA PHE A 548 -32.21 -34.92 -10.21
C PHE A 548 -31.76 -36.21 -9.53
N VAL A 549 -32.63 -37.21 -9.58
CA VAL A 549 -32.38 -38.58 -9.15
C VAL A 549 -32.66 -39.50 -10.32
N THR A 550 -31.73 -40.37 -10.66
CA THR A 550 -31.84 -41.27 -11.82
C THR A 550 -31.16 -42.60 -11.53
N ALA A 551 -31.68 -43.67 -12.12
CA ALA A 551 -31.03 -44.96 -12.15
C ALA A 551 -31.31 -45.63 -13.49
N GLU A 552 -30.29 -46.22 -14.09
CA GLU A 552 -30.41 -46.92 -15.38
C GLU A 552 -31.50 -48.00 -15.32
N GLY A 553 -32.41 -47.97 -16.28
CA GLY A 553 -33.59 -48.83 -16.35
C GLY A 553 -34.72 -48.54 -15.36
N ARG A 554 -34.62 -47.48 -14.54
CA ARG A 554 -35.64 -47.09 -13.53
C ARG A 554 -36.18 -45.67 -13.70
N GLY A 555 -35.78 -44.97 -14.74
CA GLY A 555 -36.24 -43.62 -15.06
C GLY A 555 -35.47 -42.50 -14.35
N THR A 556 -35.95 -41.28 -14.53
CA THR A 556 -35.35 -40.06 -13.98
C THR A 556 -36.38 -39.17 -13.32
N ARG A 557 -36.00 -38.47 -12.25
CA ARG A 557 -36.79 -37.46 -11.55
C ARG A 557 -35.99 -36.19 -11.49
N PHE A 558 -36.48 -35.12 -12.11
CA PHE A 558 -35.96 -33.77 -11.96
C PHE A 558 -36.81 -32.98 -10.97
N THR A 559 -36.17 -32.26 -10.06
CA THR A 559 -36.81 -31.42 -9.06
C THR A 559 -36.24 -30.01 -9.15
N ILE A 560 -37.12 -29.04 -9.35
CA ILE A 560 -36.79 -27.62 -9.40
C ILE A 560 -37.23 -26.98 -8.10
N HIS A 561 -36.33 -26.27 -7.44
CA HIS A 561 -36.57 -25.54 -6.20
C HIS A 561 -36.53 -24.04 -6.49
N LEU A 562 -37.66 -23.35 -6.35
CA LEU A 562 -37.76 -21.90 -6.49
C LEU A 562 -38.06 -21.27 -5.13
N PRO A 563 -37.05 -20.72 -4.42
CA PRO A 563 -37.26 -20.10 -3.12
C PRO A 563 -37.94 -18.73 -3.25
N GLN A 564 -38.73 -18.32 -2.25
CA GLN A 564 -39.29 -16.97 -2.14
C GLN A 564 -40.20 -16.53 -3.30
N VAL A 565 -40.74 -17.49 -4.06
CA VAL A 565 -41.70 -17.18 -5.14
C VAL A 565 -43.14 -17.32 -4.70
N VAL A 566 -43.41 -17.97 -3.56
CA VAL A 566 -44.79 -18.21 -3.07
C VAL A 566 -45.39 -16.91 -2.54
N VAL A 567 -46.57 -16.56 -3.04
CA VAL A 567 -47.33 -15.39 -2.60
C VAL A 567 -48.62 -15.87 -1.92
N PRO A 568 -48.95 -15.37 -0.71
CA PRO A 568 -50.22 -15.69 -0.10
C PRO A 568 -51.37 -15.16 -0.97
N LEU A 569 -52.37 -16.00 -1.24
CA LEU A 569 -53.60 -15.58 -1.90
C LEU A 569 -54.33 -14.58 -1.01
N THR A 570 -54.13 -13.28 -1.22
CA THR A 570 -55.03 -12.24 -0.70
C THR A 570 -56.32 -12.25 -1.51
N ASP A 571 -57.43 -12.25 -0.79
CA ASP A 571 -58.80 -12.53 -1.22
C ASP A 571 -59.44 -11.46 -2.14
N ASP A 572 -58.67 -10.79 -2.99
CA ASP A 572 -59.18 -9.86 -4.01
C ASP A 572 -59.15 -10.54 -5.38
N ARG A 573 -60.23 -11.27 -5.66
CA ARG A 573 -60.65 -11.61 -7.01
C ARG A 573 -60.70 -10.35 -7.88
N VAL A 574 -59.82 -10.24 -8.86
CA VAL A 574 -60.13 -9.54 -10.11
C VAL A 574 -60.32 -10.60 -11.19
N LEU A 575 -61.59 -10.90 -11.46
CA LEU A 575 -62.03 -11.56 -12.69
C LEU A 575 -61.57 -10.71 -13.88
N ILE A 576 -60.87 -11.33 -14.84
CA ILE A 576 -60.94 -10.96 -16.25
C ILE A 576 -61.22 -12.23 -17.05
#